data_AF-A0A2A5M469-F1
#
_entry.id   AF-A0A2A5M469-F1
#
_cell.length_a   1.000
_cell.length_b   1.000
_cell.length_c   1.000
_cell.angle_alpha   90.00
_cell.angle_beta   90.00
_cell.angle_gamma   90.00
#
_symmetry.space_group_name_H-M   'P 1'
#
loop_
_entity.id
_entity.type
_entity.pdbx_description
1 polymer ?
#
loop_
_entity_poly.entity_id
_entity_poly.type
_entity_poly.pdbx_seq_one_letter_code
_entity_poly.pdbx_strand_id
1 'polypeptide(L)' 'MEHHYDEPVYLISVVAKVLSIHPQTLRQYEREGLIEPSRTDGKIRLYSQRDIDRIKL' A
#
# COMPACT_ATOMS: atom_id res chain seq x y z
N MET A 1 2.98 -18.11 5.14
CA MET A 1 1.63 -17.66 5.49
C MET A 1 1.11 -16.92 4.28
N GLU A 2 0.00 -17.38 3.73
CA GLU A 2 -0.70 -16.67 2.66
C GLU A 2 -1.59 -15.64 3.34
N HIS A 3 -1.34 -14.36 3.11
CA HIS A 3 -2.17 -13.28 3.64
C HIS A 3 -3.45 -13.18 2.81
N HIS A 4 -4.57 -12.85 3.45
CA HIS A 4 -5.79 -12.60 2.69
C HIS A 4 -5.61 -11.41 1.74
N TYR A 5 -6.32 -11.41 0.61
CA TYR A 5 -6.16 -10.40 -0.45
C TYR A 5 -6.31 -8.95 0.05
N ASP A 6 -7.23 -8.73 0.98
CA ASP A 6 -7.50 -7.44 1.62
C ASP A 6 -6.72 -7.24 2.94
N GLU A 7 -5.91 -8.21 3.37
CA GLU A 7 -5.14 -8.11 4.61
C GLU A 7 -3.97 -7.13 4.44
N PRO A 8 -3.93 -6.03 5.21
CA PRO A 8 -2.90 -5.01 5.06
C PRO A 8 -1.62 -5.45 5.77
N VAL A 9 -0.64 -5.94 5.03
CA VAL A 9 0.60 -6.52 5.59
C VAL A 9 1.89 -5.92 5.03
N TYR A 10 1.81 -5.13 3.95
CA TYR A 10 2.98 -4.58 3.29
C TYR A 10 3.25 -3.14 3.74
N LEU A 11 4.50 -2.80 4.06
CA LEU A 11 4.89 -1.41 4.33
C LEU A 11 4.99 -0.60 3.03
N ILE A 12 4.84 0.73 3.12
CA ILE A 12 5.03 1.65 1.98
C ILE A 12 6.37 1.45 1.27
N SER A 13 7.43 1.14 2.02
CA SER A 13 8.77 0.89 1.47
C SER A 13 8.85 -0.42 0.68
N VAL A 14 8.06 -1.43 1.05
CA VAL A 14 7.96 -2.71 0.33
C VAL A 14 7.17 -2.48 -0.96
N VAL A 15 6.01 -1.85 -0.86
CA VAL A 15 5.16 -1.54 -2.02
C VAL A 15 5.90 -0.70 -3.05
N ALA A 16 6.61 0.34 -2.62
CA ALA A 16 7.43 1.18 -3.49
C ALA A 16 8.47 0.38 -4.29
N LYS A 17 9.12 -0.60 -3.65
CA LYS A 17 10.08 -1.49 -4.31
C LYS A 17 9.39 -2.44 -5.29
N VAL A 18 8.27 -3.05 -4.90
CA VAL A 18 7.51 -3.99 -5.75
C VAL A 18 7.01 -3.30 -7.01
N LEU A 19 6.55 -2.06 -6.89
CA LEU A 19 6.01 -1.28 -8.00
C LEU A 19 7.09 -0.47 -8.74
N SER A 20 8.33 -0.48 -8.27
CA SER A 20 9.43 0.37 -8.79
C SER A 20 9.07 1.87 -8.86
N ILE A 21 8.34 2.38 -7.86
CA ILE A 21 7.96 3.80 -7.76
C ILE A 21 8.45 4.43 -6.47
N HIS A 22 8.57 5.75 -6.45
CA HIS A 22 9.00 6.49 -5.26
C HIS A 22 7.89 6.47 -4.19
N PRO A 23 8.22 6.32 -2.88
CA PRO A 23 7.22 6.37 -1.80
C PRO A 23 6.38 7.65 -1.77
N GLN A 24 6.90 8.77 -2.28
CA GLN A 24 6.14 10.02 -2.41
C GLN A 24 5.00 9.90 -3.43
N THR A 25 5.18 9.11 -4.49
CA THR A 25 4.13 8.82 -5.48
C THR A 25 2.99 8.03 -4.84
N LEU A 26 3.30 7.03 -4.00
CA LEU A 26 2.28 6.31 -3.22
C LEU A 26 1.49 7.24 -2.29
N ARG A 27 2.18 8.17 -1.61
CA ARG A 27 1.52 9.19 -0.78
C ARG A 27 0.66 10.15 -1.60
N GLN A 28 0.99 10.38 -2.86
CA GLN A 28 0.14 11.16 -3.76
C GLN A 28 -1.16 10.40 -4.04
N TYR A 29 -1.07 9.12 -4.39
CA TYR A 29 -2.22 8.27 -4.65
C TYR A 29 -3.16 8.14 -3.45
N GLU A 30 -2.59 8.06 -2.23
CA GLU A 30 -3.39 8.13 -0.99
C GLU A 30 -4.14 9.46 -0.86
N ARG A 31 -3.48 10.59 -1.12
CA ARG A 31 -4.08 11.92 -1.01
C ARG A 31 -5.18 12.16 -2.03
N GLU A 32 -5.03 11.57 -3.22
CA GLU A 32 -5.99 11.63 -4.31
C GLU A 32 -7.15 10.63 -4.15
N GLY A 33 -7.09 9.74 -3.14
CA GLY A 33 -8.13 8.74 -2.89
C GLY A 33 -8.08 7.54 -3.83
N LEU A 34 -6.98 7.33 -4.56
CA LEU A 34 -6.79 6.18 -5.44
C LEU A 34 -6.56 4.88 -4.64
N ILE A 35 -5.92 5.00 -3.48
CA ILE A 35 -5.66 3.91 -2.54
C ILE A 35 -5.91 4.35 -1.10
N GLU A 36 -6.40 3.44 -0.26
CA GLU A 36 -6.73 3.70 1.14
C GLU A 36 -6.06 2.67 2.03
N PRO A 37 -4.75 2.82 2.35
CA PRO A 37 -4.04 1.88 3.18
C PRO A 37 -4.56 1.92 4.62
N SER A 38 -4.58 0.76 5.25
CA SER A 38 -4.89 0.65 6.67
C SER A 38 -3.76 1.22 7.52
N ARG A 39 -4.09 1.70 8.72
CA ARG A 39 -3.11 2.18 9.70
C ARG A 39 -3.14 1.28 10.92
N THR A 40 -1.97 0.86 11.39
CA THR A 40 -1.85 0.22 12.70
C THR A 40 -1.98 1.24 13.82
N ASP A 41 -2.14 0.77 15.06
CA ASP A 41 -2.14 1.61 16.27
C ASP A 41 -0.87 2.48 16.38
N GLY A 42 0.25 2.00 15.83
CA GLY A 42 1.51 2.73 15.71
C GLY A 42 1.56 3.78 14.59
N LYS A 43 0.43 4.08 13.94
CA LYS A 43 0.31 4.99 12.77
C LYS A 43 1.13 4.55 11.55
N ILE A 44 1.50 3.26 11.47
CA ILE A 44 2.22 2.71 10.32
C ILE A 44 1.19 2.38 9.23
N ARG A 45 1.47 2.82 8.00
CA ARG A 45 0.66 2.46 6.83
C ARG A 45 0.98 1.04 6.40
N LEU A 46 -0.06 0.23 6.27
CA LEU A 46 0.01 -1.10 5.71
C LEU A 46 -0.91 -1.19 4.49
N TYR A 47 -0.39 -1.79 3.44
CA TYR A 47 -1.08 -2.01 2.17
C TYR A 47 -1.38 -3.49 2.05
N SER A 48 -2.54 -3.78 1.49
CA SER A 48 -2.98 -5.12 1.11
C SER A 48 -2.48 -5.48 -0.29
N GLN A 49 -2.64 -6.75 -0.68
CA GLN A 49 -2.38 -7.14 -2.06
C GLN A 49 -3.33 -6.41 -3.03
N ARG A 50 -4.59 -6.19 -2.61
CA ARG A 50 -5.56 -5.40 -3.36
C ARG A 50 -5.10 -3.97 -3.66
N ASP A 51 -4.49 -3.30 -2.68
CA ASP A 51 -3.95 -1.94 -2.88
C ASP A 51 -2.84 -1.94 -3.93
N ILE A 52 -1.96 -2.95 -3.89
CA ILE A 52 -0.86 -3.10 -4.85
C ILE A 52 -1.40 -3.29 -6.27
N ASP A 53 -2.40 -4.16 -6.43
CA ASP A 53 -3.00 -4.45 -7.74
C ASP A 53 -3.75 -3.24 -8.30
N ARG A 54 -4.43 -2.46 -7.44
CA ARG A 54 -5.06 -1.19 -7.83
C ARG A 54 -4.09 -0.19 -8.45
N ILE A 55 -2.82 -0.18 -8.02
CA ILE A 55 -1.81 0.76 -8.54
C ILE A 55 -1.18 0.25 -9.85
N LYS A 56 -1.19 -1.07 -10.09
CA LYS A 56 -0.65 -1.67 -11.32
C LYS A 56 -1.56 -1.51 -12.53
N LEU A 57 -2.84 -1.28 -12.31
CA LEU A 57 -3.87 -1.11 -13.34
C LEU A 57 -3.85 0.31 -13.93
#